data_AF-A0AA38UMX3-F1
#
_entry.id   AF-A0AA38UMX3-F1
#
_cell.length_a   1.000
_cell.length_b   1.000
_cell.length_c   1.000
_cell.angle_alpha   90.00
_cell.angle_beta   90.00
_cell.angle_gamma   90.00
#
_symmetry.space_group_name_H-M   'P 1'
#
loop_
_entity.id
_entity.type
_entity.pdbx_description
1 polymer ?
#
loop_
_entity_poly.entity_id
_entity_poly.type
_entity_poly.pdbx_seq_one_letter_code
_entity_poly.pdbx_strand_id
1 'polypeptide(L)'
;ALHRDGYRCVVTGLYDSSASGRISDEDIFKTEGIVHTQLAHIVPICYQVDTPSHDLCEKEYAASFLAILKRFGYDVDKINGDKVHSLFNVMTLEMNTHDWFNRLGVYFEKTAAVNRYCLLAIDRRIKPPSTVIFSTPDPDTYPVPDPELLALHATCAKVAHFSGAGEYLDKLDNDEETIGVLASDGGSAEILNHALLRSVVRGANCQYSSHAEDH
;
A
#
# COMPACT_ATOMS: atom_id res chain seq x y z
N ALA A 1 1.73 12.02 1.79
CA ALA A 1 0.41 11.47 1.42
C ALA A 1 -0.71 12.08 2.25
N LEU A 2 -0.66 12.02 3.58
CA LEU A 2 -1.76 12.44 4.44
C LEU A 2 -2.30 13.87 4.15
N HIS A 3 -1.43 14.86 3.98
CA HIS A 3 -1.83 16.21 3.60
C HIS A 3 -2.52 16.27 2.22
N ARG A 4 -1.96 15.58 1.21
CA ARG A 4 -2.57 15.45 -0.12
C ARG A 4 -3.98 14.88 -0.04
N ASP A 5 -4.14 13.83 0.76
CA ASP A 5 -5.38 13.06 0.91
C ASP A 5 -6.37 13.74 1.86
N GLY A 6 -6.08 14.99 2.29
CA GLY A 6 -6.97 15.77 3.15
C GLY A 6 -7.16 15.17 4.53
N TYR A 7 -6.13 14.49 5.06
CA TYR A 7 -6.13 13.78 6.33
C TYR A 7 -7.20 12.70 6.44
N ARG A 8 -7.45 11.97 5.35
CA ARG A 8 -8.47 10.91 5.30
C ARG A 8 -7.95 9.65 4.61
N CYS A 9 -8.62 8.55 4.88
CA CYS A 9 -8.59 7.40 3.99
C CYS A 9 -9.21 7.79 2.64
N VAL A 10 -8.46 7.62 1.56
CA VAL A 10 -8.92 7.95 0.19
C VAL A 10 -10.11 7.09 -0.27
N VAL A 11 -10.30 5.92 0.35
CA VAL A 11 -11.39 4.99 0.01
C VAL A 11 -12.65 5.29 0.81
N THR A 12 -12.54 5.36 2.13
CA THR A 12 -13.71 5.47 3.02
C THR A 12 -14.11 6.92 3.33
N GLY A 13 -13.20 7.88 3.11
CA GLY A 13 -13.39 9.29 3.45
C GLY A 13 -13.31 9.59 4.95
N LEU A 14 -13.14 8.58 5.79
CA LEU A 14 -12.97 8.73 7.24
C LEU A 14 -11.64 9.42 7.54
N TYR A 15 -11.66 10.32 8.51
CA TYR A 15 -10.48 11.08 8.89
C TYR A 15 -9.48 10.25 9.67
N ASP A 16 -8.20 10.53 9.45
CA ASP A 16 -7.15 10.07 10.32
C ASP A 16 -7.24 10.72 11.71
N SER A 17 -6.84 10.00 12.74
CA SER A 17 -6.74 10.48 14.11
C SER A 17 -5.95 11.80 14.28
N SER A 18 -4.98 12.06 13.41
CA SER A 18 -4.19 13.30 13.39
C SER A 18 -4.89 14.50 12.72
N ALA A 19 -6.10 14.32 12.19
CA ALA A 19 -6.91 15.40 11.61
C ALA A 19 -7.39 16.41 12.66
N SER A 20 -7.45 16.00 13.94
CA SER A 20 -7.84 16.88 15.05
C SER A 20 -6.93 18.13 15.11
N GLY A 21 -7.56 19.30 15.20
CA GLY A 21 -6.87 20.61 15.18
C GLY A 21 -6.39 21.07 13.80
N ARG A 22 -6.53 20.24 12.75
CA ARG A 22 -6.22 20.59 11.35
C ARG A 22 -7.48 20.75 10.50
N ILE A 23 -8.53 20.03 10.85
CA ILE A 23 -9.85 20.07 10.21
C ILE A 23 -10.89 20.52 11.26
N SER A 24 -11.97 21.16 10.81
CA SER A 24 -13.04 21.58 11.71
C SER A 24 -13.73 20.37 12.35
N ASP A 25 -14.07 20.47 13.63
CA ASP A 25 -14.81 19.42 14.33
C ASP A 25 -16.16 19.14 13.65
N GLU A 26 -16.80 20.17 13.09
CA GLU A 26 -18.05 20.02 12.34
C GLU A 26 -17.88 19.09 11.14
N ASP A 27 -16.79 19.23 10.39
CA ASP A 27 -16.53 18.35 9.25
C ASP A 27 -16.12 16.94 9.67
N ILE A 28 -15.51 16.76 10.85
CA ILE A 28 -15.23 15.44 11.44
C ILE A 28 -16.53 14.77 11.87
N PHE A 29 -17.44 15.49 12.55
CA PHE A 29 -18.73 14.96 13.00
C PHE A 29 -19.71 14.66 11.86
N LYS A 30 -19.52 15.25 10.67
CA LYS A 30 -20.26 14.85 9.46
C LYS A 30 -19.88 13.46 8.94
N THR A 31 -18.74 12.92 9.38
CA THR A 31 -18.32 11.55 9.09
C THR A 31 -18.56 10.63 10.29
N GLU A 32 -18.41 9.32 10.14
CA GLU A 32 -18.59 8.35 11.24
C GLU A 32 -17.46 8.39 12.30
N GLY A 33 -16.71 9.50 12.39
CA GLY A 33 -15.63 9.74 13.36
C GLY A 33 -14.23 9.71 12.74
N ILE A 34 -13.25 9.38 13.58
CA ILE A 34 -11.83 9.25 13.21
C ILE A 34 -11.40 7.78 13.23
N VAL A 35 -10.43 7.45 12.37
CA VAL A 35 -9.81 6.13 12.25
C VAL A 35 -8.29 6.26 12.28
N HIS A 36 -7.59 5.13 12.48
CA HIS A 36 -6.17 5.07 12.20
C HIS A 36 -5.95 4.77 10.73
N THR A 37 -5.10 5.58 10.09
CA THR A 37 -4.69 5.36 8.70
C THR A 37 -3.22 4.98 8.61
N GLN A 38 -2.88 4.34 7.50
CA GLN A 38 -1.54 3.90 7.17
C GLN A 38 -1.19 4.34 5.75
N LEU A 39 0.10 4.58 5.53
CA LEU A 39 0.65 4.78 4.19
C LEU A 39 0.65 3.43 3.47
N ALA A 40 0.01 3.38 2.30
CA ALA A 40 -0.01 2.23 1.42
C ALA A 40 0.80 2.55 0.17
N HIS A 41 1.79 1.71 -0.14
CA HIS A 41 2.43 1.72 -1.45
C HIS A 41 1.55 1.00 -2.47
N ILE A 42 1.38 1.58 -3.64
CA ILE A 42 0.56 1.00 -4.71
C ILE A 42 1.30 -0.18 -5.34
N VAL A 43 2.59 0.01 -5.62
CA VAL A 43 3.50 -1.05 -6.03
C VAL A 43 4.56 -1.20 -4.94
N PRO A 44 4.57 -2.31 -4.19
CA PRO A 44 5.59 -2.58 -3.20
C PRO A 44 6.86 -2.99 -3.94
N ILE A 45 7.82 -2.09 -4.07
CA ILE A 45 9.17 -2.44 -4.49
C ILE A 45 9.97 -2.65 -3.23
N CYS A 46 10.43 -3.90 -3.04
CA CYS A 46 11.29 -4.28 -1.93
C CYS A 46 12.43 -3.27 -1.82
N TYR A 47 12.58 -2.73 -0.62
CA TYR A 47 13.51 -1.66 -0.34
C TYR A 47 14.95 -2.05 -0.72
N GLN A 48 15.66 -1.13 -1.36
CA GLN A 48 17.10 -0.99 -1.18
C GLN A 48 17.31 -0.26 0.16
N VAL A 49 17.13 -0.93 1.30
CA VAL A 49 17.71 -0.40 2.55
C VAL A 49 19.18 -0.81 2.52
N ASP A 50 20.08 0.16 2.60
CA ASP A 50 21.50 -0.04 2.92
C ASP A 50 21.66 -0.49 4.38
N THR A 51 20.96 -1.55 4.78
CA THR A 51 21.27 -2.29 6.00
C THR A 51 22.36 -3.30 5.64
N PRO A 52 23.44 -3.40 6.43
CA PRO A 52 24.57 -4.29 6.15
C PRO A 52 24.22 -5.79 6.15
N SER A 53 22.97 -6.14 6.48
CA SER A 53 22.38 -7.46 6.27
C SER A 53 21.67 -7.50 4.91
N HIS A 54 22.44 -7.60 3.83
CA HIS A 54 21.88 -7.85 2.50
C HIS A 54 21.52 -9.32 2.35
N ASP A 55 20.23 -9.61 2.19
CA ASP A 55 19.82 -10.87 1.58
C ASP A 55 19.86 -10.68 0.05
N LEU A 56 20.73 -11.43 -0.63
CA LEU A 56 20.93 -11.33 -2.09
C LEU A 56 19.63 -11.65 -2.87
N CYS A 57 18.77 -12.47 -2.25
CA CYS A 57 17.48 -12.88 -2.78
C CYS A 57 16.53 -11.70 -3.05
N GLU A 58 16.48 -10.70 -2.16
CA GLU A 58 15.56 -9.57 -2.28
C GLU A 58 15.94 -8.62 -3.42
N LYS A 59 17.25 -8.40 -3.62
CA LYS A 59 17.76 -7.59 -4.74
C LYS A 59 17.51 -8.26 -6.08
N GLU A 60 17.70 -9.57 -6.16
CA GLU A 60 17.43 -10.35 -7.37
C GLU A 60 15.93 -10.41 -7.68
N TYR A 61 15.07 -10.52 -6.66
CA TYR A 61 13.62 -10.44 -6.81
C TYR A 61 13.18 -9.06 -7.32
N ALA A 62 13.65 -7.98 -6.69
CA ALA A 62 13.34 -6.62 -7.13
C ALA A 62 13.80 -6.36 -8.57
N ALA A 63 15.03 -6.74 -8.92
CA ALA A 63 15.56 -6.61 -10.27
C ALA A 63 14.75 -7.42 -11.29
N SER A 64 14.35 -8.64 -10.93
CA SER A 64 13.52 -9.50 -11.78
C SER A 64 12.12 -8.92 -11.97
N PHE A 65 11.50 -8.41 -10.91
CA PHE A 65 10.20 -7.77 -10.97
C PHE A 65 10.24 -6.52 -11.87
N LEU A 66 11.23 -5.63 -11.68
CA LEU A 66 11.43 -4.47 -12.55
C LEU A 66 11.68 -4.89 -14.01
N ALA A 67 12.47 -5.95 -14.25
CA ALA A 67 12.67 -6.46 -15.61
C ALA A 67 11.38 -6.97 -16.25
N ILE A 68 10.50 -7.62 -15.47
CA ILE A 68 9.17 -8.06 -15.92
C ILE A 68 8.30 -6.85 -16.25
N LEU A 69 8.22 -5.86 -15.36
CA LEU A 69 7.45 -4.63 -15.58
C LEU A 69 7.91 -3.89 -16.85
N LYS A 70 9.21 -3.77 -17.04
CA LYS A 70 9.79 -3.16 -18.25
C LYS A 70 9.39 -3.91 -19.53
N ARG A 71 9.33 -5.24 -19.48
CA ARG A 71 8.85 -6.06 -20.62
C ARG A 71 7.36 -5.86 -20.92
N PHE A 72 6.57 -5.56 -19.90
CA PHE A 72 5.16 -5.19 -20.04
C PHE A 72 4.95 -3.71 -20.41
N GLY A 73 6.03 -2.95 -20.64
CA GLY A 73 5.98 -1.57 -21.11
C GLY A 73 5.83 -0.52 -20.00
N TYR A 74 6.00 -0.91 -18.73
CA TYR A 74 5.96 0.06 -17.62
C TYR A 74 7.27 0.84 -17.53
N ASP A 75 7.14 2.13 -17.23
CA ASP A 75 8.26 3.02 -16.93
C ASP A 75 8.76 2.76 -15.49
N VAL A 76 9.67 1.80 -15.37
CA VAL A 76 10.27 1.40 -14.09
C VAL A 76 11.10 2.50 -13.44
N ASP A 77 11.55 3.51 -14.19
CA ASP A 77 12.33 4.62 -13.65
C ASP A 77 11.49 5.57 -12.78
N LYS A 78 10.15 5.46 -12.84
CA LYS A 78 9.21 6.15 -11.94
C LYS A 78 9.19 5.56 -10.53
N ILE A 79 9.55 4.29 -10.39
CA ILE A 79 9.35 3.52 -9.15
C ILE A 79 10.64 2.90 -8.62
N ASN A 80 11.79 3.23 -9.19
CA ASN A 80 13.09 2.71 -8.76
C ASN A 80 13.83 3.67 -7.81
N GLY A 81 14.65 3.11 -6.90
CA GLY A 81 15.50 3.86 -5.96
C GLY A 81 14.70 4.78 -5.03
N ASP A 82 15.18 6.02 -4.85
CA ASP A 82 14.59 7.02 -3.95
C ASP A 82 13.12 7.37 -4.28
N LYS A 83 12.65 7.04 -5.49
CA LYS A 83 11.29 7.36 -5.96
C LYS A 83 10.23 6.38 -5.48
N VAL A 84 10.61 5.28 -4.80
CA VAL A 84 9.66 4.33 -4.21
C VAL A 84 8.69 5.01 -3.24
N HIS A 85 9.15 6.04 -2.53
CA HIS A 85 8.35 6.87 -1.60
C HIS A 85 7.69 8.08 -2.26
N SER A 86 7.77 8.19 -3.58
CA SER A 86 7.14 9.30 -4.29
C SER A 86 5.63 9.28 -4.10
N LEU A 87 5.03 10.47 -4.01
CA LEU A 87 3.59 10.64 -3.80
C LEU A 87 2.76 9.92 -4.88
N PHE A 88 3.31 9.74 -6.08
CA PHE A 88 2.68 8.96 -7.15
C PHE A 88 2.46 7.48 -6.81
N ASN A 89 3.28 6.89 -5.95
CA ASN A 89 3.24 5.46 -5.58
C ASN A 89 2.63 5.22 -4.20
N VAL A 90 2.10 6.25 -3.52
CA VAL A 90 1.57 6.08 -2.16
C VAL A 90 0.21 6.73 -1.96
N MET A 91 -0.59 6.15 -1.07
CA MET A 91 -1.89 6.68 -0.63
C MET A 91 -2.18 6.40 0.83
N THR A 92 -3.07 7.18 1.44
CA THR A 92 -3.54 6.98 2.80
C THR A 92 -4.77 6.07 2.81
N LEU A 93 -4.69 4.93 3.50
CA LEU A 93 -5.79 3.98 3.68
C LEU A 93 -6.06 3.73 5.17
N GLU A 94 -7.31 3.50 5.53
CA GLU A 94 -7.64 2.97 6.86
C GLU A 94 -7.26 1.49 6.96
N MET A 95 -7.05 1.00 8.19
CA MET A 95 -6.46 -0.30 8.50
C MET A 95 -7.04 -1.50 7.73
N ASN A 96 -8.36 -1.66 7.63
CA ASN A 96 -8.97 -2.79 6.93
C ASN A 96 -8.76 -2.69 5.41
N THR A 97 -9.00 -1.51 4.85
CA THR A 97 -8.76 -1.24 3.43
C THR A 97 -7.29 -1.40 3.07
N HIS A 98 -6.38 -0.98 3.95
CA HIS A 98 -4.94 -1.16 3.78
C HIS A 98 -4.56 -2.64 3.71
N ASP A 99 -5.09 -3.45 4.63
CA ASP A 99 -4.87 -4.90 4.62
C ASP A 99 -5.38 -5.55 3.34
N TRP A 100 -6.64 -5.30 2.98
CA TRP A 100 -7.23 -5.84 1.75
C TRP A 100 -6.46 -5.40 0.51
N PHE A 101 -5.96 -4.16 0.48
CA PHE A 101 -5.21 -3.64 -0.66
C PHE A 101 -3.83 -4.31 -0.79
N ASN A 102 -3.12 -4.48 0.31
CA ASN A 102 -1.81 -5.14 0.31
C ASN A 102 -1.89 -6.61 -0.04
N ARG A 103 -2.93 -7.30 0.43
CA ARG A 103 -3.18 -8.72 0.15
C ARG A 103 -3.79 -8.96 -1.22
N LEU A 104 -3.85 -7.92 -2.06
CA LEU A 104 -4.43 -7.97 -3.41
C LEU A 104 -5.92 -8.39 -3.42
N GLY A 105 -6.62 -8.22 -2.29
CA GLY A 105 -8.03 -8.53 -2.12
C GLY A 105 -8.97 -7.45 -2.67
N VAL A 106 -8.49 -6.22 -2.82
CA VAL A 106 -9.20 -5.12 -3.51
C VAL A 106 -8.30 -4.42 -4.51
N TYR A 107 -8.85 -3.84 -5.57
CA TYR A 107 -8.11 -3.08 -6.58
C TYR A 107 -8.94 -1.98 -7.23
N PHE A 108 -8.26 -0.96 -7.76
CA PHE A 108 -8.88 0.20 -8.42
C PHE A 108 -9.03 -0.06 -9.92
N GLU A 109 -10.28 -0.15 -10.40
CA GLU A 109 -10.59 -0.25 -11.83
C GLU A 109 -10.81 1.16 -12.41
N LYS A 110 -10.12 1.46 -13.51
CA LYS A 110 -10.20 2.77 -14.17
C LYS A 110 -11.61 3.01 -14.72
N THR A 111 -12.12 4.22 -14.54
CA THR A 111 -13.35 4.68 -15.20
C THR A 111 -13.05 5.60 -16.38
N ALA A 112 -14.09 6.03 -17.11
CA ALA A 112 -13.94 7.03 -18.16
C ALA A 112 -13.56 8.43 -17.62
N ALA A 113 -13.78 8.69 -16.33
CA ALA A 113 -13.47 9.98 -15.72
C ALA A 113 -12.05 9.98 -15.14
N VAL A 114 -11.34 11.10 -15.32
CA VAL A 114 -9.99 11.31 -14.78
C VAL A 114 -10.01 11.20 -13.25
N ASN A 115 -9.00 10.52 -12.70
CA ASN A 115 -8.80 10.28 -11.26
C ASN A 115 -9.97 9.59 -10.55
N ARG A 116 -10.92 9.00 -11.30
CA ARG A 116 -12.06 8.27 -10.77
C ARG A 116 -11.93 6.80 -11.06
N TYR A 117 -12.13 6.00 -10.02
CA TYR A 117 -11.96 4.56 -10.04
C TYR A 117 -13.13 3.87 -9.36
N CYS A 118 -13.46 2.67 -9.82
CA CYS A 118 -14.32 1.75 -9.07
C CYS A 118 -13.41 0.88 -8.20
N LEU A 119 -13.64 0.84 -6.89
CA LEU A 119 -12.93 -0.10 -6.03
C LEU A 119 -13.65 -1.45 -6.09
N LEU A 120 -12.97 -2.46 -6.59
CA LEU A 120 -13.50 -3.81 -6.73
C LEU A 120 -12.83 -4.75 -5.74
N ALA A 121 -13.57 -5.73 -5.26
CA ALA A 121 -13.06 -6.77 -4.37
C ALA A 121 -13.06 -8.14 -5.06
N ILE A 122 -12.04 -8.93 -4.76
CA ILE A 122 -11.93 -10.34 -5.15
C ILE A 122 -12.91 -11.18 -4.31
N ASP A 123 -12.88 -11.00 -2.99
CA ASP A 123 -13.79 -11.66 -2.08
C ASP A 123 -15.16 -10.94 -2.05
N ARG A 124 -16.22 -11.67 -2.36
CA ARG A 124 -17.60 -11.15 -2.37
C ARG A 124 -18.11 -10.71 -1.00
N ARG A 125 -17.47 -11.14 0.09
CA ARG A 125 -17.77 -10.72 1.47
C ARG A 125 -17.28 -9.31 1.74
N ILE A 126 -16.25 -8.86 1.05
CA ILE A 126 -15.75 -7.48 1.13
C ILE A 126 -16.69 -6.59 0.30
N LYS A 127 -17.17 -5.52 0.92
CA LYS A 127 -18.08 -4.54 0.29
C LYS A 127 -17.41 -3.16 0.29
N PRO A 128 -16.45 -2.93 -0.63
CA PRO A 128 -15.80 -1.63 -0.71
C PRO A 128 -16.79 -0.56 -1.23
N PRO A 129 -16.53 0.72 -0.96
CA PRO A 129 -17.22 1.82 -1.64
C PRO A 129 -17.14 1.65 -3.16
N SER A 130 -18.24 1.92 -3.86
CA SER A 130 -18.32 1.64 -5.31
C SER A 130 -17.46 2.58 -6.15
N THR A 131 -17.08 3.75 -5.64
CA THR A 131 -16.36 4.77 -6.41
C THR A 131 -15.43 5.58 -5.52
N VAL A 132 -14.19 5.73 -5.96
CA VAL A 132 -13.14 6.52 -5.31
C VAL A 132 -12.67 7.58 -6.29
N ILE A 133 -12.49 8.81 -5.80
CA ILE A 133 -11.98 9.93 -6.57
C ILE A 133 -10.72 10.44 -5.86
N PHE A 134 -9.58 10.38 -6.54
CA PHE A 134 -8.37 11.00 -6.01
C PHE A 134 -8.38 12.49 -6.30
N SER A 135 -8.23 13.28 -5.25
CA SER A 135 -8.13 14.73 -5.31
C SER A 135 -6.91 15.20 -4.54
N THR A 136 -6.44 16.41 -4.87
CA THR A 136 -5.31 17.04 -4.19
C THR A 136 -5.54 18.54 -4.11
N PRO A 137 -5.10 19.22 -3.03
CA PRO A 137 -5.12 20.67 -2.96
C PRO A 137 -4.13 21.34 -3.93
N ASP A 138 -3.07 20.65 -4.33
CA ASP A 138 -2.03 21.16 -5.23
C ASP A 138 -1.47 20.01 -6.09
N PRO A 139 -1.83 19.92 -7.38
CA PRO A 139 -1.35 18.88 -8.28
C PRO A 139 0.16 18.88 -8.54
N ASP A 140 0.82 20.05 -8.45
CA ASP A 140 2.24 20.20 -8.75
C ASP A 140 3.10 19.77 -7.56
N THR A 141 2.67 20.14 -6.35
CA THR A 141 3.38 19.80 -5.10
C THR A 141 2.97 18.44 -4.54
N TYR A 142 1.68 18.09 -4.67
CA TYR A 142 1.08 16.90 -4.08
C TYR A 142 0.33 16.09 -5.13
N PRO A 143 1.01 15.47 -6.10
CA PRO A 143 0.35 14.72 -7.15
C PRO A 143 -0.43 13.53 -6.58
N VAL A 144 -1.57 13.25 -7.21
CA VAL A 144 -2.39 12.06 -6.94
C VAL A 144 -1.64 10.79 -7.35
N PRO A 145 -2.05 9.61 -6.83
CA PRO A 145 -1.60 8.31 -7.31
C PRO A 145 -1.53 8.19 -8.83
N ASP A 146 -0.44 7.63 -9.35
CA ASP A 146 -0.24 7.42 -10.78
C ASP A 146 -1.22 6.33 -11.30
N PRO A 147 -2.06 6.65 -12.31
CA PRO A 147 -3.00 5.70 -12.89
C PRO A 147 -2.39 4.40 -13.42
N GLU A 148 -1.15 4.43 -13.92
CA GLU A 148 -0.44 3.26 -14.43
C GLU A 148 -0.04 2.32 -13.29
N LEU A 149 0.36 2.87 -12.14
CA LEU A 149 0.67 2.08 -10.95
C LEU A 149 -0.60 1.42 -10.37
N LEU A 150 -1.72 2.16 -10.35
CA LEU A 150 -3.01 1.58 -9.96
C LEU A 150 -3.44 0.45 -10.90
N ALA A 151 -3.25 0.63 -12.22
CA ALA A 151 -3.54 -0.40 -13.20
C ALA A 151 -2.62 -1.63 -13.05
N LEU A 152 -1.35 -1.40 -12.70
CA LEU A 152 -0.40 -2.48 -12.40
C LEU A 152 -0.84 -3.29 -11.18
N HIS A 153 -1.15 -2.63 -10.07
CA HIS A 153 -1.69 -3.29 -8.87
C HIS A 153 -2.95 -4.10 -9.19
N ALA A 154 -3.89 -3.52 -9.94
CA ALA A 154 -5.10 -4.23 -10.37
C ALA A 154 -4.79 -5.47 -11.22
N THR A 155 -3.77 -5.40 -12.07
CA THR A 155 -3.30 -6.54 -12.87
C THR A 155 -2.72 -7.63 -11.97
N CYS A 156 -1.85 -7.26 -11.02
CA CYS A 156 -1.31 -8.19 -10.02
C CYS A 156 -2.42 -8.86 -9.21
N ALA A 157 -3.42 -8.11 -8.75
CA ALA A 157 -4.54 -8.66 -8.00
C ALA A 157 -5.37 -9.67 -8.81
N LYS A 158 -5.67 -9.33 -10.07
CA LYS A 158 -6.37 -10.25 -10.98
C LYS A 158 -5.55 -11.52 -11.23
N VAL A 159 -4.25 -11.38 -11.52
CA VAL A 159 -3.36 -12.53 -11.77
C VAL A 159 -3.26 -13.41 -10.53
N ALA A 160 -3.03 -12.84 -9.35
CA ALA A 160 -2.92 -13.58 -8.10
C ALA A 160 -4.21 -14.34 -7.79
N HIS A 161 -5.37 -13.74 -8.05
CA HIS A 161 -6.65 -14.42 -7.88
C HIS A 161 -6.82 -15.57 -8.88
N PHE A 162 -6.61 -15.34 -10.17
CA PHE A 162 -6.83 -16.36 -11.19
C PHE A 162 -5.79 -17.50 -11.18
N SER A 163 -4.60 -17.26 -10.62
CA SER A 163 -3.57 -18.29 -10.48
C SER A 163 -3.67 -19.09 -9.17
N GLY A 164 -4.55 -18.70 -8.25
CA GLY A 164 -4.60 -19.25 -6.88
C GLY A 164 -3.51 -18.73 -5.96
N ALA A 165 -2.62 -17.85 -6.43
CA ALA A 165 -1.57 -17.26 -5.60
C ALA A 165 -2.12 -16.34 -4.49
N GLY A 166 -3.33 -15.79 -4.65
CA GLY A 166 -3.99 -15.03 -3.59
C GLY A 166 -4.26 -15.87 -2.34
N GLU A 167 -4.68 -17.12 -2.52
CA GLU A 167 -4.92 -18.06 -1.41
C GLU A 167 -3.62 -18.47 -0.71
N TYR A 168 -2.51 -18.43 -1.44
CA TYR A 168 -1.17 -18.66 -0.90
C TYR A 168 -0.70 -17.47 -0.06
N LEU A 169 -0.89 -16.23 -0.54
CA LEU A 169 -0.61 -15.01 0.24
C LEU A 169 -1.46 -14.98 1.52
N ASP A 170 -2.74 -15.34 1.43
CA ASP A 170 -3.63 -15.34 2.58
C ASP A 170 -3.18 -16.32 3.67
N LYS A 171 -2.70 -17.50 3.27
CA LYS A 171 -2.14 -18.50 4.19
C LYS A 171 -0.84 -18.03 4.80
N LEU A 172 0.05 -17.43 4.02
CA LEU A 172 1.34 -16.94 4.50
C LEU A 172 1.17 -15.87 5.59
N ASP A 173 0.22 -14.95 5.40
CA ASP A 173 -0.17 -13.95 6.40
C ASP A 173 -0.81 -14.58 7.65
N ASN A 174 -1.76 -15.52 7.47
CA ASN A 174 -2.43 -16.16 8.60
C ASN A 174 -1.45 -17.00 9.43
N ASP A 175 -0.54 -17.72 8.77
CA ASP A 175 0.47 -18.56 9.41
C ASP A 175 1.48 -17.69 10.19
N GLU A 176 1.82 -16.48 9.71
CA GLU A 176 2.57 -15.49 10.50
C GLU A 176 1.85 -15.13 11.81
N GLU A 177 0.52 -14.95 11.77
CA GLU A 177 -0.28 -14.62 12.96
C GLU A 177 -0.49 -15.82 13.91
N THR A 178 -0.45 -17.06 13.42
CA THR A 178 -0.71 -18.26 14.22
C THR A 178 0.54 -19.01 14.69
N ILE A 179 1.68 -18.88 14.01
CA ILE A 179 2.92 -19.58 14.40
C ILE A 179 3.60 -18.81 15.53
N GLY A 180 3.35 -19.26 16.77
CA GLY A 180 4.02 -18.72 17.96
C GLY A 180 5.51 -19.10 18.10
N VAL A 181 5.98 -20.12 17.37
CA VAL A 181 7.39 -20.59 17.40
C VAL A 181 7.80 -21.14 16.03
N LEU A 182 8.93 -20.67 15.49
CA LEU A 182 9.50 -21.14 14.23
C LEU A 182 9.91 -22.63 14.32
N ALA A 183 9.62 -23.39 13.28
CA ALA A 183 10.02 -24.79 13.19
C ALA A 183 11.56 -24.91 13.10
N SER A 184 12.14 -25.79 13.92
CA SER A 184 13.59 -26.00 13.97
C SER A 184 14.17 -26.73 12.77
N ASP A 185 13.31 -27.32 11.92
CA ASP A 185 13.68 -28.05 10.70
C ASP A 185 13.74 -27.15 9.44
N GLY A 186 13.49 -25.84 9.60
CA GLY A 186 13.48 -24.88 8.49
C GLY A 186 12.15 -24.79 7.75
N GLY A 187 11.11 -25.50 8.17
CA GLY A 187 9.77 -25.43 7.55
C GLY A 187 9.10 -24.06 7.65
N SER A 188 9.60 -23.16 8.51
CA SER A 188 9.09 -21.79 8.68
C SER A 188 9.93 -20.72 7.97
N ALA A 189 10.91 -21.08 7.14
CA ALA A 189 11.81 -20.10 6.52
C ALA A 189 11.08 -19.07 5.63
N GLU A 190 10.09 -19.52 4.87
CA GLU A 190 9.33 -18.65 3.97
C GLU A 190 8.43 -17.66 4.75
N ILE A 191 7.83 -18.13 5.84
CA ILE A 191 7.00 -17.32 6.76
C ILE A 191 7.87 -16.29 7.49
N LEU A 192 9.06 -16.69 7.94
CA LEU A 192 10.01 -15.80 8.57
C LEU A 192 10.45 -14.68 7.61
N ASN A 193 10.81 -15.04 6.38
CA ASN A 193 11.20 -14.05 5.36
C ASN A 193 10.05 -13.09 5.03
N HIS A 194 8.82 -13.60 4.93
CA HIS A 194 7.63 -12.80 4.75
C HIS A 194 7.41 -11.78 5.89
N ALA A 195 7.49 -12.24 7.14
CA ALA A 195 7.33 -11.42 8.32
C ALA A 195 8.42 -10.33 8.44
N LEU A 196 9.67 -10.68 8.09
CA LEU A 196 10.81 -9.74 8.05
C LEU A 196 10.59 -8.64 7.00
N LEU A 197 10.22 -9.02 5.77
CA LEU A 197 9.90 -8.06 4.71
C LEU A 197 8.78 -7.09 5.13
N ARG A 198 7.72 -7.61 5.76
CA ARG A 198 6.59 -6.80 6.23
C ARG A 198 6.96 -5.87 7.39
N SER A 199 7.82 -6.33 8.31
CA SER A 199 8.26 -5.53 9.46
C SER A 199 9.27 -4.44 9.09
N VAL A 200 10.09 -4.63 8.05
CA VAL A 200 10.96 -3.57 7.49
C VAL A 200 10.12 -2.42 6.90
N VAL A 201 9.03 -2.74 6.19
CA VAL A 201 8.05 -1.73 5.72
C VAL A 201 7.44 -0.97 6.90
N ARG A 202 7.07 -1.66 7.99
CA ARG A 202 6.53 -1.02 9.21
C ARG A 202 7.57 -0.15 9.93
N GLY A 203 8.84 -0.57 9.98
CA GLY A 203 9.94 0.14 10.66
C GLY A 203 10.37 1.43 9.96
N ALA A 204 10.40 1.44 8.62
CA ALA A 204 10.69 2.65 7.83
C ALA A 204 9.63 3.75 8.01
N ASN A 205 8.38 3.37 8.33
CA ASN A 205 7.30 4.31 8.62
C ASN A 205 7.41 4.98 10.01
N CYS A 206 8.23 4.45 10.92
CA CYS A 206 8.40 5.01 12.27
C CYS A 206 9.48 6.10 12.34
N GLN A 207 10.45 6.12 11.42
CA GLN A 207 11.56 7.07 11.46
C GLN A 207 11.22 8.47 10.90
N TYR A 208 10.11 8.63 10.19
CA TYR A 208 9.69 9.93 9.65
C TYR A 208 8.76 10.74 10.59
N SER A 209 8.46 10.24 11.79
CA SER A 209 7.58 10.93 12.75
C SER A 209 8.32 11.76 13.82
N SER A 210 9.66 11.79 13.86
CA SER A 210 10.42 12.40 14.97
C SER A 210 11.12 13.73 14.66
N HIS A 211 10.84 14.39 13.53
CA HIS A 211 11.43 15.70 13.20
C HIS A 211 10.41 16.77 12.82
N ALA A 212 9.41 16.97 13.68
CA ALA A 212 8.51 18.12 13.61
C ALA A 212 8.24 18.71 15.00
N GLU A 213 9.30 18.93 15.79
CA GLU A 213 9.30 19.85 16.93
C GLU A 213 10.65 20.56 16.94
N ASP A 214 10.76 21.65 16.18
CA ASP A 214 11.51 22.85 16.51
C ASP A 214 11.42 23.82 15.31
N HIS A 215 10.47 24.76 15.42
CA HIS A 215 10.54 26.18 15.04
C HIS A 215 9.14 26.78 14.89
#